data_AF-A0A8T7MEN0-F1
#
_entry.id   AF-A0A8T7MEN0-F1
#
_cell.length_a   1.000
_cell.length_b   1.000
_cell.length_c   1.000
_cell.angle_alpha   90.00
_cell.angle_beta   90.00
_cell.angle_gamma   90.00
#
_symmetry.space_group_name_H-M   'P 1'
#
loop_
_entity.id
_entity.type
_entity.pdbx_description
1 polymer ?
#
loop_
_entity_poly.entity_id
_entity_poly.type
_entity_poly.pdbx_seq_one_letter_code
_entity_poly.pdbx_strand_id
1 'polypeptide(L)'
;MPSKPKSKTRPTNPEDEPEAGKIEGTPFTTLPGLTSTRGPGNSSPPEFVSIGFGSFVAINRVLTVIAPDSAPVRRFLREARDQGLLVDATFGRKTKAVLLLDTGHVLTIALQPETIMGRLEQQRQKKA
;
A
#
# COMPACT_ATOMS: atom_id res chain seq x y z
N MET A 1 -54.31 31.20 -13.57
CA MET A 1 -52.92 31.71 -13.49
C MET A 1 -52.77 32.47 -12.19
N PRO A 2 -52.03 31.97 -11.19
CA PRO A 2 -51.69 32.75 -10.02
C PRO A 2 -50.35 33.49 -10.24
N SER A 3 -50.45 34.81 -10.17
CA SER A 3 -49.39 35.80 -10.16
C SER A 3 -48.45 35.62 -8.96
N LYS A 4 -47.15 35.51 -9.21
CA LYS A 4 -46.11 35.63 -8.18
C LYS A 4 -45.74 37.10 -8.02
N PRO A 5 -45.84 37.70 -6.81
CA PRO A 5 -45.15 38.95 -6.52
C PRO A 5 -43.96 38.72 -5.56
N LYS A 6 -42.78 38.94 -6.15
CA LYS A 6 -41.52 39.51 -5.63
C LYS A 6 -41.19 39.38 -4.13
N SER A 7 -40.11 38.62 -3.93
CA SER A 7 -39.01 38.80 -2.98
C SER A 7 -38.97 40.13 -2.22
N LYS A 8 -39.06 40.06 -0.89
CA LYS A 8 -38.39 40.99 0.02
C LYS A 8 -37.38 40.20 0.84
N THR A 9 -36.14 40.24 0.37
CA THR A 9 -34.94 39.79 1.08
C THR A 9 -34.81 40.63 2.35
N ARG A 10 -34.81 39.97 3.51
CA ARG A 10 -34.48 40.61 4.78
C ARG A 10 -32.98 40.96 4.75
N PRO A 11 -32.55 42.16 5.17
CA PRO A 11 -31.14 42.49 5.21
C PRO A 11 -30.44 41.57 6.22
N THR A 12 -29.46 40.81 5.76
CA THR A 12 -28.55 40.04 6.61
C THR A 12 -27.63 41.03 7.32
N ASN A 13 -27.65 40.99 8.65
CA ASN A 13 -26.78 41.79 9.50
C ASN A 13 -25.32 41.39 9.21
N PRO A 14 -24.37 42.33 9.06
CA PRO A 14 -22.98 42.03 8.72
C PRO A 14 -22.16 41.47 9.91
N GLU A 15 -22.81 40.82 10.88
CA GLU A 15 -22.18 40.24 12.08
C GLU A 15 -22.23 38.71 12.10
N ASP A 16 -22.76 38.07 11.06
CA ASP A 16 -22.72 36.61 10.85
C ASP A 16 -21.65 36.24 9.80
N GLU A 17 -20.45 36.83 9.87
CA GLU A 17 -19.27 36.21 9.27
C GLU A 17 -18.57 35.38 10.36
N PRO A 18 -18.59 34.04 10.29
CA PRO A 18 -17.69 33.25 11.12
C PRO A 18 -16.26 33.59 10.68
N GLU A 19 -15.52 34.28 11.55
CA GLU A 19 -14.09 34.49 11.41
C GLU A 19 -13.45 33.19 10.93
N ALA A 20 -12.72 33.28 9.82
CA ALA A 20 -11.89 32.21 9.29
C ALA A 20 -10.82 31.87 10.33
N GLY A 21 -11.20 31.01 11.27
CA GLY A 21 -10.32 30.46 12.28
C GLY A 21 -9.21 29.69 11.59
N LYS A 22 -7.99 30.21 11.75
CA LYS A 22 -6.72 29.53 11.56
C LYS A 22 -6.85 28.01 11.68
N ILE A 23 -6.79 27.30 10.56
CA ILE A 23 -6.42 25.89 10.53
C ILE A 23 -4.88 25.78 10.62
N GLU A 24 -4.34 26.23 11.75
CA GLU A 24 -3.01 25.82 12.21
C GLU A 24 -3.19 24.49 12.96
N GLY A 25 -2.47 23.45 12.51
CA GLY A 25 -2.70 22.06 12.87
C GLY A 25 -2.83 21.77 14.37
N THR A 26 -4.06 21.60 14.84
CA THR A 26 -4.33 20.93 16.10
C THR A 26 -4.05 19.43 15.90
N PRO A 27 -3.08 18.82 16.62
CA PRO A 27 -2.96 17.37 16.60
C PRO A 27 -4.27 16.77 17.13
N PHE A 28 -4.72 15.72 16.44
CA PHE A 28 -5.80 14.83 16.84
C PHE A 28 -5.91 14.72 18.37
N THR A 29 -7.04 15.15 18.93
CA THR A 29 -7.27 15.20 20.37
C THR A 29 -6.98 13.83 20.99
N THR A 30 -6.03 13.79 21.92
CA THR A 30 -5.66 12.56 22.64
C THR A 30 -6.63 12.39 23.81
N LEU A 31 -7.55 11.43 23.70
CA LEU A 31 -8.38 11.03 24.83
C LEU A 31 -7.51 10.37 25.92
N PRO A 32 -7.52 10.85 27.16
CA PRO A 32 -6.76 10.24 28.25
C PRO A 32 -7.39 8.89 28.60
N GLY A 33 -6.68 7.80 28.31
CA GLY A 33 -7.09 6.43 28.70
C GLY A 33 -6.96 5.37 27.61
N LEU A 34 -6.72 5.76 26.35
CA LEU A 34 -6.32 4.80 25.31
C LEU A 34 -4.81 4.89 25.13
N THR A 35 -4.06 4.28 26.05
CA THR A 35 -2.67 3.93 25.73
C THR A 35 -2.79 2.99 24.53
N SER A 36 -2.41 3.47 23.34
CA SER A 36 -2.05 2.56 22.26
C SER A 36 -0.77 1.88 22.73
N THR A 37 -0.94 0.88 23.60
CA THR A 37 0.00 -0.21 23.76
C THR A 37 0.02 -0.90 22.39
N ARG A 38 0.78 -0.30 21.45
CA ARG A 38 1.51 -1.12 20.50
C ARG A 38 2.35 -2.03 21.37
N GLY A 39 1.87 -3.25 21.58
CA GLY A 39 2.69 -4.32 22.10
C GLY A 39 4.00 -4.43 21.30
N PRO A 40 5.01 -5.14 21.81
CA PRO A 40 6.29 -5.28 21.15
C PRO A 40 6.14 -6.16 19.90
N GLY A 41 5.57 -5.60 18.84
CA GLY A 41 5.40 -6.22 17.53
C GLY A 41 6.21 -5.41 16.52
N ASN A 42 7.44 -5.88 16.28
CA ASN A 42 8.43 -5.39 15.31
C ASN A 42 8.67 -3.86 15.22
N SER A 43 9.66 -3.37 15.98
CA SER A 43 10.24 -2.04 15.80
C SER A 43 11.21 -1.91 14.61
N SER A 44 11.32 -2.93 13.75
CA SER A 44 12.13 -2.83 12.54
C SER A 44 11.32 -2.20 11.41
N PRO A 45 11.78 -1.08 10.82
CA PRO A 45 11.15 -0.54 9.63
C PRO A 45 11.14 -1.62 8.53
N PRO A 46 10.08 -1.68 7.69
CA PRO A 46 9.99 -2.67 6.63
C PRO A 46 11.23 -2.58 5.74
N GLU A 47 11.94 -3.71 5.62
CA GLU A 47 13.10 -3.81 4.76
C GLU A 47 12.65 -4.02 3.32
N PHE A 48 13.05 -3.12 2.43
CA PHE A 48 12.67 -3.16 1.02
C PHE A 48 13.83 -3.65 0.16
N VAL A 49 13.57 -4.62 -0.69
CA VAL A 49 14.52 -5.10 -1.69
C VAL A 49 14.01 -4.74 -3.08
N SER A 50 14.95 -4.30 -3.94
CA SER A 50 14.65 -4.04 -5.34
C SER A 50 14.46 -5.36 -6.10
N ILE A 51 13.27 -5.54 -6.64
CA ILE A 51 12.89 -6.67 -7.50
C ILE A 51 13.10 -6.36 -8.99
N GLY A 52 13.62 -5.16 -9.30
CA GLY A 52 13.87 -4.68 -10.67
C GLY A 52 12.79 -3.73 -11.17
N PHE A 53 13.09 -3.01 -12.26
CA PHE A 53 12.15 -2.10 -12.95
C PHE A 53 11.51 -1.03 -12.05
N GLY A 54 12.28 -0.49 -11.10
CA GLY A 54 11.77 0.52 -10.15
C GLY A 54 10.76 -0.04 -9.14
N SER A 55 10.55 -1.36 -9.10
CA SER A 55 9.70 -2.01 -8.11
C SER A 55 10.51 -2.50 -6.91
N PHE A 56 9.88 -2.38 -5.74
CA PHE A 56 10.44 -2.78 -4.46
C PHE A 56 9.41 -3.64 -3.72
N VAL A 57 9.91 -4.63 -2.97
CA VAL A 57 9.06 -5.48 -2.14
C VAL A 57 9.54 -5.43 -0.70
N ALA A 58 8.60 -5.40 0.24
CA ALA A 58 8.91 -5.52 1.66
C ALA A 58 9.23 -6.99 1.98
N ILE A 59 10.50 -7.29 2.22
CA ILE A 59 10.98 -8.66 2.46
C ILE A 59 10.33 -9.26 3.71
N ASN A 60 10.08 -8.44 4.72
CA ASN A 60 9.41 -8.85 5.96
C ASN A 60 8.00 -9.42 5.74
N ARG A 61 7.41 -9.22 4.55
CA ARG A 61 6.06 -9.65 4.17
C ARG A 61 6.07 -10.75 3.11
N VAL A 62 7.23 -11.10 2.57
CA VAL A 62 7.37 -12.16 1.57
C VAL A 62 7.37 -13.51 2.29
N LEU A 63 6.42 -14.37 1.95
CA LEU A 63 6.33 -15.72 2.51
C LEU A 63 7.23 -16.70 1.75
N THR A 64 7.17 -16.65 0.41
CA THR A 64 7.92 -17.58 -0.44
C THR A 64 8.23 -17.00 -1.80
N VAL A 65 9.34 -17.45 -2.39
CA VAL A 65 9.77 -17.17 -3.76
C VAL A 65 9.75 -18.48 -4.53
N ILE A 66 9.00 -18.53 -5.63
CA ILE A 66 8.83 -19.75 -6.43
C ILE A 66 9.07 -19.47 -7.92
N ALA A 67 9.51 -20.50 -8.65
CA ALA A 67 9.65 -20.44 -10.10
C ALA A 67 8.30 -20.71 -10.80
N PRO A 68 7.96 -20.02 -11.91
CA PRO A 68 6.69 -20.15 -12.62
C PRO A 68 6.60 -21.39 -13.55
N ASP A 69 7.56 -22.32 -13.49
CA ASP A 69 7.68 -23.42 -14.45
C ASP A 69 6.74 -24.60 -14.19
N SER A 70 6.14 -24.69 -13.00
CA SER A 70 5.26 -25.81 -12.65
C SER A 70 3.78 -25.55 -13.02
N ALA A 71 3.08 -26.60 -13.43
CA ALA A 71 1.65 -26.53 -13.77
C ALA A 71 0.76 -26.03 -12.60
N PRO A 72 0.98 -26.43 -11.33
CA PRO A 72 0.23 -25.90 -10.19
C PRO A 72 0.41 -24.40 -9.99
N VAL A 73 1.63 -23.88 -10.17
CA VAL A 73 1.91 -22.43 -10.02
C VAL A 73 1.23 -21.62 -11.11
N ARG A 74 1.19 -22.13 -12.35
CA ARG A 74 0.45 -21.48 -13.43
C ARG A 74 -1.07 -21.47 -13.20
N ARG A 75 -1.62 -22.51 -12.57
CA ARG A 75 -3.02 -22.54 -12.13
C ARG A 75 -3.26 -21.51 -11.03
N PHE A 76 -2.40 -21.48 -10.02
CA PHE A 76 -2.46 -20.52 -8.92
C PHE A 76 -2.36 -19.07 -9.39
N LEU A 77 -1.46 -18.75 -10.32
CA LEU A 77 -1.34 -17.42 -10.92
C LEU A 77 -2.62 -16.99 -11.67
N ARG A 78 -3.29 -17.94 -12.33
CA ARG A 78 -4.56 -17.69 -13.01
C ARG A 78 -5.67 -17.40 -12.01
N GLU A 79 -5.77 -18.20 -10.96
CA GLU A 79 -6.73 -17.99 -9.88
C GLU A 79 -6.51 -16.66 -9.16
N ALA A 80 -5.26 -16.32 -8.84
CA ALA A 80 -4.91 -15.01 -8.27
C ALA A 80 -5.26 -13.85 -9.21
N ARG A 81 -5.14 -14.03 -10.54
CA ARG A 81 -5.57 -13.05 -11.53
C ARG A 81 -7.09 -12.88 -11.51
N ASP A 82 -7.83 -13.97 -11.49
CA ASP A 82 -9.30 -13.96 -11.48
C ASP A 82 -9.85 -13.34 -10.19
N GLN A 83 -9.13 -13.49 -9.08
CA GLN A 83 -9.45 -12.85 -7.79
C GLN A 83 -8.93 -11.41 -7.66
N GLY A 84 -8.17 -10.89 -8.64
CA GLY A 84 -7.58 -9.55 -8.56
C GLY A 84 -6.42 -9.41 -7.57
N LEU A 85 -5.82 -10.51 -7.13
CA LEU A 85 -4.66 -10.55 -6.21
C LEU A 85 -3.31 -10.59 -6.93
N LEU A 86 -3.32 -10.78 -8.26
CA LEU A 86 -2.11 -10.79 -9.07
C LEU A 86 -1.60 -9.37 -9.33
N VAL A 87 -0.36 -9.11 -8.93
CA VAL A 87 0.36 -7.87 -9.17
C VAL A 87 1.46 -8.13 -10.20
N ASP A 88 1.40 -7.44 -11.34
CA ASP A 88 2.42 -7.60 -12.38
C ASP A 88 3.59 -6.64 -12.19
N ALA A 89 4.75 -7.17 -11.77
CA ALA A 89 6.02 -6.47 -11.68
C ALA A 89 7.01 -6.91 -12.78
N THR A 90 6.54 -7.54 -13.86
CA THR A 90 7.37 -7.97 -14.99
C THR A 90 7.56 -6.89 -16.04
N PHE A 91 6.73 -5.84 -16.04
CA PHE A 91 6.74 -4.73 -17.01
C PHE A 91 6.79 -5.22 -18.47
N GLY A 92 5.95 -6.23 -18.80
CA GLY A 92 5.85 -6.78 -20.16
C GLY A 92 6.95 -7.76 -20.55
N ARG A 93 7.78 -8.20 -19.60
CA ARG A 93 8.82 -9.23 -19.83
C ARG A 93 8.34 -10.61 -19.38
N LYS A 94 9.07 -11.65 -19.77
CA LYS A 94 8.81 -13.01 -19.32
C LYS A 94 8.99 -13.11 -17.80
N THR A 95 7.96 -13.59 -17.10
CA THR A 95 8.03 -13.94 -15.68
C THR A 95 9.12 -14.98 -15.45
N LYS A 96 10.04 -14.68 -14.54
CA LYS A 96 11.10 -15.58 -14.08
C LYS A 96 10.91 -16.03 -12.63
N ALA A 97 10.23 -15.23 -11.82
CA ALA A 97 9.94 -15.54 -10.43
C ALA A 97 8.52 -15.10 -10.05
N VAL A 98 7.98 -15.74 -9.03
CA VAL A 98 6.71 -15.40 -8.40
C VAL A 98 6.95 -15.25 -6.90
N LEU A 99 6.46 -14.16 -6.31
CA LEU A 99 6.45 -13.93 -4.86
C LEU A 99 5.05 -14.12 -4.31
N LEU A 100 4.94 -14.77 -3.15
CA LEU A 100 3.74 -14.73 -2.33
C LEU A 100 3.97 -13.80 -1.15
N LEU A 101 3.01 -12.91 -0.91
CA LEU A 101 2.96 -12.07 0.29
C LEU A 101 2.01 -12.68 1.33
N ASP A 102 2.21 -12.27 2.57
CA ASP A 102 1.34 -12.60 3.71
C ASP A 102 -0.11 -12.14 3.53
N THR A 103 -0.34 -11.07 2.77
CA THR A 103 -1.67 -10.56 2.39
C THR A 103 -2.39 -11.42 1.35
N GLY A 104 -1.77 -12.48 0.83
CA GLY A 104 -2.32 -13.31 -0.25
C GLY A 104 -2.10 -12.74 -1.66
N HIS A 105 -1.46 -11.57 -1.77
CA HIS A 105 -1.06 -11.03 -3.08
C HIS A 105 0.07 -11.85 -3.68
N VAL A 106 0.01 -11.98 -5.01
CA VAL A 106 0.98 -12.75 -5.79
C VAL A 106 1.65 -11.80 -6.76
N LEU A 107 2.98 -11.66 -6.70
CA LEU A 107 3.71 -10.77 -7.60
C LEU A 107 4.44 -11.60 -8.65
N THR A 108 4.30 -11.25 -9.92
CA THR A 108 5.12 -11.79 -11.02
C THR A 108 6.29 -10.87 -11.29
N ILE A 109 7.50 -11.43 -11.38
CA ILE A 109 8.73 -10.65 -11.59
C ILE A 109 9.52 -11.24 -12.75
N ALA A 110 10.14 -10.37 -13.54
CA ALA A 110 11.04 -10.75 -14.63
C ALA A 110 12.51 -10.98 -14.19
N LEU A 111 12.78 -10.96 -12.88
CA LEU A 111 14.08 -11.21 -12.28
C LEU A 111 14.18 -12.64 -11.79
N GLN A 112 15.38 -13.24 -11.88
CA GLN A 112 15.65 -14.58 -11.35
C GLN A 112 15.53 -14.59 -9.82
N PRO A 113 14.93 -15.66 -9.24
CA PRO A 113 14.79 -15.76 -7.78
C PRO A 113 16.17 -15.73 -7.08
N GLU A 114 17.20 -16.31 -7.70
CA GLU A 114 18.58 -16.32 -7.18
C GLU A 114 19.15 -14.90 -7.08
N THR A 115 18.80 -14.01 -8.01
CA THR A 115 19.25 -12.61 -7.97
C THR A 115 18.58 -11.85 -6.82
N ILE A 116 17.32 -12.15 -6.53
CA ILE A 116 16.59 -11.53 -5.42
C ILE A 116 17.20 -11.98 -4.10
N MET A 117 17.45 -13.29 -3.95
CA MET A 117 18.10 -13.86 -2.78
C MET A 117 19.51 -13.29 -2.58
N GLY A 118 20.31 -13.20 -3.65
CA GLY A 118 21.65 -12.61 -3.57
C GLY A 118 21.64 -11.14 -3.14
N ARG A 119 20.67 -10.35 -3.63
CA ARG A 119 20.49 -8.95 -3.20
C ARG A 119 20.08 -8.84 -1.74
N LEU A 120 19.19 -9.73 -1.29
CA LEU A 120 18.77 -9.79 0.11
C LEU A 120 19.95 -10.11 1.02
N GLU A 121 20.75 -11.11 0.66
CA GLU A 121 21.93 -11.52 1.44
C GLU A 121 22.96 -10.38 1.55
N GLN A 122 23.22 -9.66 0.45
CA GLN A 122 24.08 -8.48 0.45
C GLN A 122 23.54 -7.35 1.34
N GLN A 123 22.22 -7.13 1.37
CA GLN A 123 21.62 -6.13 2.26
C GLN A 123 21.73 -6.53 3.73
N ARG A 124 21.54 -7.83 4.06
CA ARG A 124 21.74 -8.33 5.42
C ARG A 124 23.19 -8.19 5.89
N GLN A 125 24.16 -8.47 5.01
CA GLN A 125 25.59 -8.33 5.33
C GLN A 125 26.02 -6.87 5.57
N LYS A 126 25.40 -5.89 4.91
CA LYS A 126 25.69 -4.46 5.14
C LYS A 126 25.15 -3.92 6.47
N LYS A 127 24.23 -4.64 7.11
CA LYS A 127 23.62 -4.27 8.40
C LYS A 127 24.27 -4.97 9.61
N ALA A 128 25.12 -5.97 9.38
CA ALA A 128 25.87 -6.70 10.41
C ALA A 128 27.23 -6.03 10.65
#